data_AF-A0A7W9Q5E9-F1
#
_entry.id   AF-A0A7W9Q5E9-F1
#
_cell.length_a   1.000
_cell.length_b   1.000
_cell.length_c   1.000
_cell.angle_alpha   90.00
_cell.angle_beta   90.00
_cell.angle_gamma   90.00
#
_symmetry.space_group_name_H-M   'P 1'
#
loop_
_entity.id
_entity.type
_entity.pdbx_description
1 polymer ?
#
loop_
_entity_poly.entity_id
_entity_poly.type
_entity_poly.pdbx_seq_one_letter_code
_entity_poly.pdbx_strand_id
1 'polypeptide(L)'
;MTRTIARADGVRPPRRSRRLAVLVSAACLALSATLLSPATAGAAGSTNEDAFKNLGQADRAEWMWGIASDTKLSNMSIPGTHDTLAIHGGSWVQTQEDWGDSADTLTAQLDRGIRAIDIRARVSGNASFTIHHGAYYQNANFDDVLSKAQSFLRAHPTESIIMRLKAECPYTGVDAPECANDPKSVTPEKVRAIFGDYVRKYPGLFYTASVSGAGRASVPTLGQVRGKVVLGSFDSAETDDYGLKGFNDRQEDNWAPGSIGEKWGDVKDNVDKAIAGSPNDLYVTYSSGSKFPNLFPSLLAGGWWENRNGVNTQVPGVNYHLMKHLNTSAGRVGIIMTDFPGWGLVNAIIDHNGDNEVKGGQRSIWLVNPDKTYNNSQYQDRCMVRGPEFDSSKNGGLVTQRACQSSPPSSHQWVATKPDTFDGKGHFWIKASNGKCLTMPYNDGVTPKAGTQLFWWPCETRWFSGSQMWEVMPTKLATANGSRPAYWFRNNWTNLCLSMDPATASKSGGKVTQDVCPR
;
A
#
# COMPACT_ATOMS: atom_id res chain seq x y z
N MET A 1 56.51 56.32 33.37
CA MET A 1 56.31 57.34 34.41
C MET A 1 54.82 57.41 34.73
N THR A 2 54.54 57.26 36.01
CA THR A 2 53.30 57.49 36.75
C THR A 2 52.42 58.62 36.21
N ARG A 3 51.10 58.44 36.30
CA ARG A 3 50.20 59.49 36.80
C ARG A 3 48.86 58.90 37.28
N THR A 4 48.81 58.73 38.59
CA THR A 4 47.60 58.84 39.42
C THR A 4 47.03 60.26 39.34
N ILE A 5 45.71 60.43 39.56
CA ILE A 5 45.12 61.31 40.59
C ILE A 5 43.58 61.15 40.55
N ALA A 6 43.00 61.01 41.74
CA ALA A 6 41.58 60.90 42.04
C ALA A 6 40.93 62.25 42.36
N ARG A 7 39.58 62.31 42.29
CA ARG A 7 38.65 63.15 43.10
C ARG A 7 37.21 62.80 42.65
N ALA A 8 36.36 62.17 43.45
CA ALA A 8 35.67 62.61 44.67
C ALA A 8 34.45 63.51 44.39
N ASP A 9 33.28 62.97 44.80
CA ASP A 9 32.06 63.62 45.33
C ASP A 9 31.27 64.58 44.41
N GLY A 10 29.94 64.60 44.33
CA GLY A 10 28.89 63.90 45.06
C GLY A 10 27.54 64.61 44.86
N VAL A 11 26.47 63.89 45.22
CA VAL A 11 25.19 64.38 45.80
C VAL A 11 24.01 64.82 44.87
N ARG A 12 22.88 64.14 45.19
CA ARG A 12 21.45 64.13 44.74
C ARG A 12 20.68 65.42 45.21
N PRO A 13 19.31 65.55 45.35
CA PRO A 13 18.14 64.61 45.35
C PRO A 13 16.80 65.29 44.86
N PRO A 14 15.55 65.10 45.39
CA PRO A 14 14.89 64.02 46.19
C PRO A 14 13.42 63.67 45.77
N ARG A 15 12.86 62.56 46.31
CA ARG A 15 11.58 62.46 47.08
C ARG A 15 11.22 60.98 47.29
N ARG A 16 11.40 60.44 48.52
CA ARG A 16 10.40 60.20 49.60
C ARG A 16 9.37 59.12 49.24
N SER A 17 9.06 58.09 50.04
CA SER A 17 9.43 57.73 51.43
C SER A 17 8.71 56.43 51.87
N ARG A 18 9.37 55.62 52.73
CA ARG A 18 8.84 54.70 53.79
C ARG A 18 8.02 53.47 53.33
N ARG A 19 8.05 52.29 53.97
CA ARG A 19 8.74 51.71 55.15
C ARG A 19 8.57 50.17 55.09
N LEU A 20 9.43 49.46 55.84
CA LEU A 20 9.53 48.01 56.03
C LEU A 20 8.30 47.33 56.69
N ALA A 21 8.27 46.01 56.50
CA ALA A 21 7.95 44.91 57.43
C ALA A 21 6.59 44.21 57.16
N VAL A 22 6.37 42.89 57.22
CA VAL A 22 7.13 41.68 57.63
C VAL A 22 6.13 40.49 57.51
N LEU A 23 6.63 39.23 57.39
CA LEU A 23 5.99 37.90 57.64
C LEU A 23 5.34 37.06 56.49
N VAL A 24 6.00 35.90 56.29
CA VAL A 24 5.50 34.50 56.33
C VAL A 24 4.64 33.95 55.18
N SER A 25 5.32 33.09 54.41
CA SER A 25 4.96 31.73 53.98
C SER A 25 3.49 31.34 53.81
N ALA A 26 3.14 30.97 52.58
CA ALA A 26 2.44 29.75 52.16
C ALA A 26 1.39 30.04 51.07
N ALA A 27 1.76 29.79 49.81
CA ALA A 27 0.79 29.48 48.77
C ALA A 27 1.46 28.53 47.79
N CYS A 28 1.03 27.27 47.85
CA CYS A 28 1.34 26.23 46.90
C CYS A 28 1.16 26.76 45.47
N LEU A 29 2.24 26.87 44.70
CA LEU A 29 2.15 26.88 43.25
C LEU A 29 1.82 25.46 42.80
N ALA A 30 0.53 25.12 42.86
CA ALA A 30 -0.03 24.09 42.01
C ALA A 30 0.11 24.59 40.57
N LEU A 31 1.24 24.27 39.94
CA LEU A 31 1.31 24.21 38.49
C LEU A 31 0.23 23.22 38.07
N SER A 32 -0.84 23.76 37.52
CA SER A 32 -1.90 23.05 36.86
C SER A 32 -1.26 22.12 35.83
N ALA A 33 -1.15 20.85 36.21
CA ALA A 33 -1.19 19.74 35.28
C ALA A 33 -2.50 19.88 34.53
N THR A 34 -2.46 20.57 33.39
CA THR A 34 -3.40 20.30 32.33
C THR A 34 -3.14 18.84 31.97
N LEU A 35 -3.99 17.97 32.52
CA LEU A 35 -4.17 16.62 32.04
C LEU A 35 -4.46 16.76 30.55
N LEU A 36 -3.42 16.61 29.72
CA LEU A 36 -3.57 16.07 28.39
C LEU A 36 -4.16 14.69 28.65
N SER A 37 -5.49 14.62 28.69
CA SER A 37 -6.17 13.36 28.46
C SER A 37 -5.51 12.78 27.22
N PRO A 38 -4.96 11.56 27.26
CA PRO A 38 -4.54 10.92 26.03
C PRO A 38 -5.78 10.91 25.17
N ALA A 39 -5.79 11.71 24.10
CA ALA A 39 -6.71 11.46 23.01
C ALA A 39 -6.44 10.00 22.68
N THR A 40 -7.44 9.14 22.91
CA THR A 40 -7.43 7.80 22.38
C THR A 40 -7.06 7.97 20.92
N ALA A 41 -5.85 7.57 20.55
CA ALA A 41 -5.49 7.45 19.15
C ALA A 41 -6.57 6.53 18.58
N GLY A 42 -7.52 7.11 17.84
CA GLY A 42 -8.55 6.33 17.18
C GLY A 42 -7.81 5.26 16.40
N ALA A 43 -8.24 4.00 16.53
CA ALA A 43 -7.72 2.96 15.66
C ALA A 43 -7.84 3.48 14.23
N ALA A 44 -6.72 3.54 13.50
CA ALA A 44 -6.70 4.02 12.14
C ALA A 44 -7.79 3.24 11.35
N GLY A 45 -8.72 3.92 10.67
CA GLY A 45 -9.84 3.28 9.97
C GLY A 45 -11.10 3.11 10.83
N SER A 46 -11.39 4.05 11.74
CA SER A 46 -12.57 3.97 12.62
C SER A 46 -13.53 5.15 12.53
N THR A 47 -13.17 6.23 11.81
CA THR A 47 -14.01 7.42 11.65
C THR A 47 -14.60 7.53 10.24
N ASN A 48 -15.60 8.40 10.05
CA ASN A 48 -16.17 8.66 8.73
C ASN A 48 -15.14 9.33 7.79
N GLU A 49 -14.25 10.16 8.34
CA GLU A 49 -13.16 10.81 7.60
C GLU A 49 -12.12 9.82 7.08
N ASP A 50 -12.01 8.63 7.68
CA ASP A 50 -11.17 7.56 7.15
C ASP A 50 -11.86 6.82 5.98
N ALA A 51 -13.19 6.83 5.94
CA ALA A 51 -13.98 6.11 4.94
C ALA A 51 -14.36 6.94 3.72
N PHE A 52 -14.34 8.27 3.81
CA PHE A 52 -14.90 9.17 2.80
C PHE A 52 -14.04 10.42 2.57
N LYS A 53 -13.86 10.76 1.29
CA LYS A 53 -13.27 12.02 0.78
C LYS A 53 -11.92 12.35 1.44
N ASN A 54 -11.08 11.32 1.50
CA ASN A 54 -9.73 11.39 2.03
C ASN A 54 -8.97 10.16 1.56
N LEU A 55 -8.58 10.13 0.29
CA LEU A 55 -7.80 9.02 -0.28
C LEU A 55 -6.43 8.78 0.40
N GLY A 56 -5.96 9.67 1.29
CA GLY A 56 -4.75 9.48 2.08
C GLY A 56 -3.45 9.75 1.34
N GLN A 57 -2.36 9.16 1.83
CA GLN A 57 -1.01 9.30 1.25
C GLN A 57 -0.81 8.33 0.08
N ALA A 58 0.07 8.68 -0.84
CA ALA A 58 0.44 7.89 -2.01
C ALA A 58 1.40 6.72 -1.65
N ASP A 59 1.02 5.85 -0.72
CA ASP A 59 1.86 4.74 -0.21
C ASP A 59 1.28 3.34 -0.50
N ARG A 60 0.24 3.26 -1.33
CA ARG A 60 -0.43 2.01 -1.75
C ARG A 60 -0.28 1.72 -3.24
N ALA A 61 0.70 2.33 -3.91
CA ALA A 61 0.95 2.16 -5.34
C ALA A 61 1.34 0.73 -5.76
N GLU A 62 1.73 -0.16 -4.84
CA GLU A 62 2.28 -1.48 -5.19
C GLU A 62 1.59 -2.66 -4.49
N TRP A 63 0.44 -2.50 -3.83
CA TRP A 63 -0.10 -3.54 -2.94
C TRP A 63 -0.30 -4.94 -3.58
N MET A 64 -0.55 -5.04 -4.89
CA MET A 64 -0.68 -6.35 -5.56
C MET A 64 0.66 -7.10 -5.69
N TRP A 65 1.81 -6.46 -5.43
CA TRP A 65 3.11 -7.14 -5.31
C TRP A 65 3.05 -8.29 -4.30
N GLY A 66 2.30 -8.05 -3.20
CA GLY A 66 2.18 -8.96 -2.08
C GLY A 66 1.20 -10.10 -2.30
N ILE A 67 0.64 -10.31 -3.51
CA ILE A 67 -0.40 -11.33 -3.81
C ILE A 67 0.10 -12.39 -4.76
N ALA A 68 -0.27 -13.65 -4.56
CA ALA A 68 0.22 -14.78 -5.33
C ALA A 68 -0.16 -14.69 -6.82
N SER A 69 0.77 -15.06 -7.70
CA SER A 69 0.58 -14.92 -9.15
C SER A 69 -0.44 -15.92 -9.73
N ASP A 70 -0.74 -17.00 -9.00
CA ASP A 70 -1.78 -17.98 -9.34
C ASP A 70 -3.16 -17.63 -8.78
N THR A 71 -3.28 -16.57 -7.95
CA THR A 71 -4.57 -16.03 -7.50
C THR A 71 -5.38 -15.53 -8.71
N LYS A 72 -6.59 -16.08 -8.92
CA LYS A 72 -7.54 -15.56 -9.91
C LYS A 72 -8.02 -14.17 -9.54
N LEU A 73 -8.26 -13.29 -10.52
CA LEU A 73 -8.88 -11.98 -10.25
C LEU A 73 -10.26 -12.12 -9.61
N SER A 74 -11.01 -13.18 -9.93
CA SER A 74 -12.27 -13.50 -9.26
C SER A 74 -12.09 -13.79 -7.77
N ASN A 75 -10.89 -14.19 -7.33
CA ASN A 75 -10.61 -14.49 -5.93
C ASN A 75 -9.97 -13.31 -5.17
N MET A 76 -9.91 -12.11 -5.77
CA MET A 76 -9.31 -10.93 -5.15
C MET A 76 -10.37 -9.96 -4.64
N SER A 77 -9.99 -9.15 -3.66
CA SER A 77 -10.75 -8.01 -3.16
C SER A 77 -10.11 -6.73 -3.70
N ILE A 78 -10.79 -6.01 -4.58
CA ILE A 78 -10.15 -4.95 -5.38
C ILE A 78 -10.90 -3.63 -5.17
N PRO A 79 -10.24 -2.60 -4.59
CA PRO A 79 -10.85 -1.29 -4.46
C PRO A 79 -10.96 -0.61 -5.83
N GLY A 80 -12.12 -0.03 -6.07
CA GLY A 80 -12.46 0.64 -7.31
C GLY A 80 -13.24 1.92 -7.12
N THR A 81 -13.34 2.68 -8.21
CA THR A 81 -14.00 3.98 -8.25
C THR A 81 -15.05 4.03 -9.34
N HIS A 82 -16.29 4.32 -8.94
CA HIS A 82 -17.40 4.53 -9.86
C HIS A 82 -17.23 5.86 -10.59
N ASP A 83 -17.42 5.86 -11.91
CA ASP A 83 -17.21 7.01 -12.79
C ASP A 83 -15.88 7.74 -12.45
N THR A 84 -14.78 7.02 -12.64
CA THR A 84 -13.45 7.28 -12.04
C THR A 84 -12.91 8.70 -12.25
N LEU A 85 -13.34 9.38 -13.31
CA LEU A 85 -12.92 10.74 -13.65
C LEU A 85 -14.05 11.77 -13.53
N ALA A 86 -15.19 11.44 -12.91
CA ALA A 86 -16.27 12.39 -12.74
C ALA A 86 -15.97 13.40 -11.63
N ILE A 87 -15.20 14.43 -11.99
CA ILE A 87 -14.77 15.55 -11.13
C ILE A 87 -15.45 16.89 -11.50
N HIS A 88 -16.16 16.94 -12.64
CA HIS A 88 -16.85 18.10 -13.20
C HIS A 88 -18.37 17.88 -13.33
N GLY A 89 -19.14 18.97 -13.42
CA GLY A 89 -20.59 18.95 -13.63
C GLY A 89 -21.43 19.23 -12.36
N GLY A 90 -20.78 19.53 -11.23
CA GLY A 90 -21.43 19.91 -9.97
C GLY A 90 -21.83 18.70 -9.12
N SER A 91 -22.52 18.96 -8.00
CA SER A 91 -22.76 17.96 -6.95
C SER A 91 -23.57 16.73 -7.38
N TRP A 92 -24.34 16.83 -8.46
CA TRP A 92 -25.10 15.70 -9.03
C TRP A 92 -24.27 14.77 -9.91
N VAL A 93 -23.12 15.26 -10.39
CA VAL A 93 -22.29 14.59 -11.39
C VAL A 93 -20.96 14.18 -10.78
N GLN A 94 -20.41 14.99 -9.89
CA GLN A 94 -19.14 14.68 -9.25
C GLN A 94 -19.26 13.45 -8.35
N THR A 95 -18.41 12.46 -8.58
CA THR A 95 -18.33 11.21 -7.79
C THR A 95 -16.96 11.01 -7.15
N GLN A 96 -15.94 11.76 -7.60
CA GLN A 96 -14.55 11.60 -7.14
C GLN A 96 -13.96 12.92 -6.63
N GLU A 97 -12.95 12.80 -5.77
CA GLU A 97 -12.10 13.93 -5.38
C GLU A 97 -11.36 14.47 -6.61
N ASP A 98 -11.29 15.80 -6.71
CA ASP A 98 -10.61 16.47 -7.81
C ASP A 98 -9.10 16.59 -7.50
N TRP A 99 -8.31 15.82 -8.25
CA TRP A 99 -6.84 15.91 -8.24
C TRP A 99 -6.29 16.39 -9.58
N GLY A 100 -7.14 16.94 -10.45
CA GLY A 100 -6.77 17.50 -11.74
C GLY A 100 -7.35 16.78 -12.96
N ASP A 101 -7.37 17.54 -14.06
CA ASP A 101 -7.82 17.19 -15.40
C ASP A 101 -6.85 16.22 -16.12
N SER A 102 -7.16 15.85 -17.37
CA SER A 102 -6.29 15.01 -18.22
C SER A 102 -5.88 13.70 -17.51
N ALA A 103 -6.84 13.13 -16.77
CA ALA A 103 -6.67 11.93 -15.95
C ALA A 103 -5.58 12.02 -14.85
N ASP A 104 -5.19 13.22 -14.39
CA ASP A 104 -4.36 13.37 -13.19
C ASP A 104 -5.05 12.78 -11.95
N THR A 105 -6.39 12.90 -11.89
CA THR A 105 -7.22 12.21 -10.89
C THR A 105 -7.05 10.70 -10.89
N LEU A 106 -6.91 10.06 -12.04
CA LEU A 106 -6.60 8.63 -12.10
C LEU A 106 -5.22 8.32 -11.51
N THR A 107 -4.22 9.17 -11.76
CA THR A 107 -2.87 8.99 -11.19
C THR A 107 -2.94 8.99 -9.66
N ALA A 108 -3.63 9.98 -9.07
CA ALA A 108 -3.77 10.09 -7.63
C ALA A 108 -4.46 8.86 -7.00
N GLN A 109 -5.49 8.33 -7.66
CA GLN A 109 -6.23 7.14 -7.21
C GLN A 109 -5.38 5.86 -7.30
N LEU A 110 -4.65 5.66 -8.41
CA LEU A 110 -3.77 4.50 -8.59
C LEU A 110 -2.65 4.46 -7.54
N ASP A 111 -2.01 5.61 -7.28
CA ASP A 111 -0.96 5.74 -6.25
C ASP A 111 -1.47 5.42 -4.83
N ARG A 112 -2.79 5.46 -4.63
CA ARG A 112 -3.48 5.27 -3.35
C ARG A 112 -4.26 3.97 -3.28
N GLY A 113 -4.02 3.05 -4.22
CA GLY A 113 -4.44 1.65 -4.12
C GLY A 113 -5.64 1.26 -4.99
N ILE A 114 -6.31 2.21 -5.66
CA ILE A 114 -7.40 1.89 -6.59
C ILE A 114 -6.87 1.05 -7.75
N ARG A 115 -7.57 -0.02 -8.12
CA ARG A 115 -7.18 -0.93 -9.21
C ARG A 115 -8.35 -1.36 -10.10
N ALA A 116 -9.58 -1.01 -9.75
CA ALA A 116 -10.74 -1.17 -10.61
C ALA A 116 -11.29 0.22 -11.00
N ILE A 117 -11.32 0.53 -12.29
CA ILE A 117 -11.70 1.84 -12.81
C ILE A 117 -12.92 1.72 -13.71
N ASP A 118 -13.90 2.59 -13.51
CA ASP A 118 -15.07 2.77 -14.36
C ASP A 118 -14.86 3.99 -15.27
N ILE A 119 -14.66 3.73 -16.55
CA ILE A 119 -14.39 4.75 -17.57
C ILE A 119 -15.59 4.82 -18.52
N ARG A 120 -16.17 6.01 -18.62
CA ARG A 120 -17.36 6.26 -19.42
C ARG A 120 -17.02 7.20 -20.55
N ALA A 121 -17.18 6.71 -21.77
CA ALA A 121 -16.69 7.37 -22.97
C ALA A 121 -17.84 7.74 -23.91
N ARG A 122 -17.67 8.87 -24.59
CA ARG A 122 -18.45 9.23 -25.78
C ARG A 122 -17.56 9.26 -27.00
N VAL A 123 -18.15 8.99 -28.16
CA VAL A 123 -17.45 9.29 -29.41
C VAL A 123 -17.47 10.80 -29.65
N SER A 124 -16.30 11.35 -29.94
CA SER A 124 -16.10 12.73 -30.35
C SER A 124 -15.42 12.79 -31.72
N GLY A 125 -15.86 13.70 -32.59
CA GLY A 125 -15.28 13.90 -33.91
C GLY A 125 -15.26 12.63 -34.79
N ASN A 126 -16.17 11.69 -34.56
CA ASN A 126 -16.24 10.39 -35.23
C ASN A 126 -14.95 9.52 -35.12
N ALA A 127 -14.05 9.81 -34.19
CA ALA A 127 -12.70 9.22 -34.23
C ALA A 127 -12.09 8.90 -32.86
N SER A 128 -12.51 9.57 -31.80
CA SER A 128 -11.88 9.44 -30.48
C SER A 128 -12.91 9.27 -29.37
N PHE A 129 -12.42 8.86 -28.21
CA PHE A 129 -13.20 8.80 -26.99
C PHE A 129 -12.85 9.96 -26.05
N THR A 130 -13.86 10.76 -25.71
CA THR A 130 -13.82 11.75 -24.61
C THR A 130 -14.48 11.15 -23.37
N ILE A 131 -14.03 11.53 -22.17
CA ILE A 131 -14.56 10.98 -20.91
C ILE A 131 -15.70 11.86 -20.38
N HIS A 132 -16.81 11.23 -20.00
CA HIS A 132 -18.05 11.90 -19.62
C HIS A 132 -18.75 11.20 -18.45
N HIS A 133 -19.51 11.99 -17.69
CA HIS A 133 -20.58 11.47 -16.83
C HIS A 133 -21.89 12.12 -17.29
N GLY A 134 -22.77 11.33 -17.90
CA GLY A 134 -23.93 11.83 -18.63
C GLY A 134 -23.50 12.92 -19.60
N ALA A 135 -24.25 14.04 -19.63
CA ALA A 135 -24.01 15.26 -20.43
C ALA A 135 -22.60 15.87 -20.30
N TYR A 136 -21.90 15.63 -19.20
CA TYR A 136 -20.81 16.48 -18.75
C TYR A 136 -19.45 15.90 -19.13
N TYR A 137 -18.70 16.66 -19.92
CA TYR A 137 -17.31 16.36 -20.23
C TYR A 137 -16.45 16.51 -18.97
N GLN A 138 -15.55 15.56 -18.76
CA GLN A 138 -14.73 15.47 -17.55
C GLN A 138 -13.29 15.98 -17.75
N ASN A 139 -13.07 16.81 -18.77
CA ASN A 139 -11.76 17.37 -19.09
C ASN A 139 -10.65 16.33 -19.26
N ALA A 140 -11.00 15.13 -19.75
CA ALA A 140 -10.08 14.04 -20.02
C ALA A 140 -10.53 13.24 -21.25
N ASN A 141 -9.57 12.68 -21.97
CA ASN A 141 -9.79 11.79 -23.10
C ASN A 141 -9.33 10.37 -22.77
N PHE A 142 -9.74 9.40 -23.58
CA PHE A 142 -9.32 8.01 -23.35
C PHE A 142 -7.82 7.79 -23.57
N ASP A 143 -7.18 8.59 -24.45
CA ASP A 143 -5.72 8.61 -24.57
C ASP A 143 -5.03 9.00 -23.24
N ASP A 144 -5.60 9.95 -22.49
CA ASP A 144 -5.06 10.35 -21.19
C ASP A 144 -5.17 9.18 -20.21
N VAL A 145 -6.34 8.54 -20.13
CA VAL A 145 -6.56 7.33 -19.30
C VAL A 145 -5.54 6.24 -19.61
N LEU A 146 -5.38 5.88 -20.89
CA LEU A 146 -4.46 4.82 -21.31
C LEU A 146 -2.99 5.21 -21.10
N SER A 147 -2.64 6.48 -21.29
CA SER A 147 -1.30 6.99 -21.04
C SER A 147 -0.92 6.93 -19.55
N LYS A 148 -1.83 7.36 -18.66
CA LYS A 148 -1.65 7.29 -17.21
C LYS A 148 -1.61 5.84 -16.72
N ALA A 149 -2.53 4.99 -17.17
CA ALA A 149 -2.52 3.56 -16.85
C ALA A 149 -1.23 2.86 -17.33
N GLN A 150 -0.78 3.13 -18.56
CA GLN A 150 0.47 2.59 -19.08
C GLN A 150 1.69 3.08 -18.27
N SER A 151 1.73 4.36 -17.91
CA SER A 151 2.81 4.93 -17.12
C SER A 151 2.88 4.32 -15.72
N PHE A 152 1.72 4.17 -15.06
CA PHE A 152 1.59 3.51 -13.78
C PHE A 152 2.05 2.04 -13.83
N LEU A 153 1.54 1.26 -14.79
CA LEU A 153 1.89 -0.16 -14.92
C LEU A 153 3.35 -0.38 -15.34
N ARG A 154 3.99 0.58 -16.01
CA ARG A 154 5.43 0.56 -16.28
C ARG A 154 6.26 0.85 -15.02
N ALA A 155 5.80 1.76 -14.17
CA ALA A 155 6.44 2.08 -12.90
C ALA A 155 6.24 0.98 -11.84
N HIS A 156 5.09 0.31 -11.87
CA HIS A 156 4.67 -0.71 -10.91
C HIS A 156 4.28 -2.01 -11.66
N PRO A 157 5.25 -2.75 -12.23
CA PRO A 157 4.99 -3.89 -13.10
C PRO A 157 4.35 -5.08 -12.40
N THR A 158 4.26 -5.07 -11.07
CA THR A 158 3.54 -6.08 -10.29
C THR A 158 2.03 -5.85 -10.31
N GLU A 159 1.57 -4.65 -10.63
CA GLU A 159 0.15 -4.29 -10.54
C GLU A 159 -0.62 -4.68 -11.81
N SER A 160 -1.94 -4.69 -11.71
CA SER A 160 -2.86 -4.82 -12.84
C SER A 160 -4.05 -3.89 -12.62
N ILE A 161 -4.59 -3.34 -13.70
CA ILE A 161 -5.78 -2.48 -13.63
C ILE A 161 -6.95 -3.22 -14.28
N ILE A 162 -8.09 -3.32 -13.60
CA ILE A 162 -9.35 -3.75 -14.19
C ILE A 162 -10.10 -2.52 -14.65
N MET A 163 -10.45 -2.45 -15.92
CA MET A 163 -11.20 -1.35 -16.50
C MET A 163 -12.58 -1.83 -16.93
N ARG A 164 -13.64 -1.23 -16.38
CA ARG A 164 -14.96 -1.25 -16.99
C ARG A 164 -15.04 -0.07 -17.94
N LEU A 165 -15.29 -0.33 -19.22
CA LEU A 165 -15.50 0.70 -20.23
C LEU A 165 -16.98 0.74 -20.57
N LYS A 166 -17.56 1.94 -20.67
CA LYS A 166 -18.96 2.11 -21.07
C LYS A 166 -19.05 3.11 -22.22
N ALA A 167 -19.84 2.80 -23.24
CA ALA A 167 -20.34 3.81 -24.16
C ALA A 167 -21.46 4.59 -23.46
N GLU A 168 -21.21 5.85 -23.15
CA GLU A 168 -21.99 6.60 -22.15
C GLU A 168 -23.38 7.01 -22.66
N CYS A 169 -23.50 7.27 -23.96
CA CYS A 169 -24.74 7.75 -24.56
C CYS A 169 -25.47 6.67 -25.36
N PRO A 170 -26.81 6.73 -25.41
CA PRO A 170 -27.59 5.90 -26.32
C PRO A 170 -27.27 6.23 -27.78
N TYR A 171 -27.45 5.25 -28.67
CA TYR A 171 -27.25 5.40 -30.12
C TYR A 171 -28.52 5.88 -30.85
N THR A 172 -29.68 5.73 -30.22
CA THR A 172 -31.00 6.07 -30.79
C THR A 172 -31.83 6.90 -29.80
N GLY A 173 -32.78 7.70 -30.31
CA GLY A 173 -33.68 8.50 -29.46
C GLY A 173 -33.03 9.73 -28.83
N VAL A 174 -31.94 10.24 -29.44
CA VAL A 174 -31.10 11.30 -28.87
C VAL A 174 -31.61 12.71 -29.22
N ASP A 175 -32.70 13.11 -28.58
CA ASP A 175 -33.18 14.50 -28.63
C ASP A 175 -32.39 15.36 -27.62
N ALA A 176 -31.96 16.56 -28.03
CA ALA A 176 -31.26 17.47 -27.11
C ALA A 176 -32.25 17.93 -26.01
N PRO A 177 -31.89 17.86 -24.71
CA PRO A 177 -30.56 18.10 -24.15
C PRO A 177 -29.86 16.86 -23.53
N GLU A 178 -30.15 15.64 -23.99
CA GLU A 178 -29.56 14.43 -23.42
C GLU A 178 -28.14 14.11 -23.93
N CYS A 179 -27.53 13.08 -23.33
CA CYS A 179 -26.23 12.55 -23.71
C CYS A 179 -26.18 12.15 -25.18
N ALA A 180 -25.30 12.75 -25.98
CA ALA A 180 -25.13 12.42 -27.40
C ALA A 180 -23.66 12.19 -27.79
N ASN A 181 -23.45 11.22 -28.69
CA ASN A 181 -22.20 11.05 -29.43
C ASN A 181 -22.06 12.12 -30.53
N ASP A 182 -20.84 12.39 -30.96
CA ASP A 182 -20.52 13.25 -32.09
C ASP A 182 -19.75 12.50 -33.20
N PRO A 183 -20.35 12.32 -34.39
CA PRO A 183 -21.71 12.74 -34.77
C PRO A 183 -22.79 11.88 -34.07
N LYS A 184 -24.03 12.38 -34.04
CA LYS A 184 -25.17 11.62 -33.48
C LYS A 184 -25.44 10.29 -34.20
N SER A 185 -24.95 10.13 -35.43
CA SER A 185 -25.08 8.94 -36.26
C SER A 185 -24.05 7.84 -35.95
N VAL A 186 -23.25 7.99 -34.89
CA VAL A 186 -22.31 6.97 -34.44
C VAL A 186 -23.05 5.66 -34.21
N THR A 187 -22.49 4.57 -34.72
CA THR A 187 -23.01 3.22 -34.49
C THR A 187 -22.13 2.48 -33.48
N PRO A 188 -22.63 1.39 -32.90
CA PRO A 188 -21.85 0.52 -32.02
C PRO A 188 -20.66 -0.11 -32.73
N GLU A 189 -20.78 -0.48 -34.01
CA GLU A 189 -19.67 -0.96 -34.84
C GLU A 189 -18.55 0.09 -34.86
N LYS A 190 -18.93 1.37 -34.98
CA LYS A 190 -17.97 2.48 -34.98
C LYS A 190 -17.31 2.66 -33.62
N VAL A 191 -18.06 2.53 -32.52
CA VAL A 191 -17.50 2.51 -31.16
C VAL A 191 -16.48 1.39 -30.99
N ARG A 192 -16.83 0.16 -31.41
CA ARG A 192 -15.91 -0.99 -31.35
C ARG A 192 -14.68 -0.79 -32.25
N ALA A 193 -14.85 -0.20 -33.42
CA ALA A 193 -13.74 0.11 -34.33
C ALA A 193 -12.75 1.11 -33.69
N ILE A 194 -13.26 2.20 -33.10
CA ILE A 194 -12.46 3.20 -32.37
C ILE A 194 -11.74 2.54 -31.19
N PHE A 195 -12.42 1.70 -30.41
CA PHE A 195 -11.77 0.96 -29.33
C PHE A 195 -10.64 0.04 -29.86
N GLY A 196 -10.88 -0.63 -30.99
CA GLY A 196 -9.84 -1.43 -31.67
C GLY A 196 -8.63 -0.60 -32.11
N ASP A 197 -8.84 0.65 -32.55
CA ASP A 197 -7.75 1.59 -32.84
C ASP A 197 -6.92 1.91 -31.59
N TYR A 198 -7.57 2.14 -30.44
CA TYR A 198 -6.87 2.32 -29.17
C TYR A 198 -6.07 1.09 -28.75
N VAL A 199 -6.63 -0.12 -28.86
CA VAL A 199 -5.91 -1.37 -28.55
C VAL A 199 -4.66 -1.52 -29.43
N ARG A 200 -4.73 -1.13 -30.72
CA ARG A 200 -3.57 -1.12 -31.62
C ARG A 200 -2.55 -0.04 -31.28
N LYS A 201 -3.01 1.16 -30.91
CA LYS A 201 -2.17 2.31 -30.56
C LYS A 201 -1.34 2.08 -29.28
N TYR A 202 -1.84 1.25 -28.36
CA TYR A 202 -1.18 0.91 -27.10
C TYR A 202 -0.75 -0.57 -27.05
N PRO A 203 0.23 -0.99 -27.88
CA PRO A 203 0.62 -2.39 -28.00
C PRO A 203 1.11 -2.95 -26.65
N GLY A 204 0.58 -4.12 -26.28
CA GLY A 204 0.97 -4.85 -25.08
C GLY A 204 0.33 -4.36 -23.77
N LEU A 205 -0.36 -3.20 -23.77
CA LEU A 205 -1.01 -2.64 -22.59
C LEU A 205 -2.17 -3.50 -22.10
N PHE A 206 -3.02 -3.98 -23.00
CA PHE A 206 -4.19 -4.76 -22.63
C PHE A 206 -3.89 -6.26 -22.45
N TYR A 207 -4.69 -6.92 -21.61
CA TYR A 207 -4.84 -8.38 -21.64
C TYR A 207 -5.63 -8.77 -22.89
N THR A 208 -4.92 -9.25 -23.91
CA THR A 208 -5.45 -9.48 -25.28
C THR A 208 -6.75 -10.27 -25.32
N ALA A 209 -6.90 -11.30 -24.48
CA ALA A 209 -8.12 -12.11 -24.49
C ALA A 209 -9.36 -11.28 -24.13
N SER A 210 -9.24 -10.31 -23.20
CA SER A 210 -10.36 -9.45 -22.78
C SER A 210 -10.75 -8.37 -23.79
N VAL A 211 -9.91 -8.10 -24.79
CA VAL A 211 -10.12 -7.00 -25.78
C VAL A 211 -10.23 -7.50 -27.22
N SER A 212 -10.34 -8.82 -27.43
CA SER A 212 -10.28 -9.42 -28.77
C SER A 212 -11.54 -9.19 -29.61
N GLY A 213 -12.70 -8.98 -28.97
CA GLY A 213 -13.99 -8.94 -29.67
C GLY A 213 -14.41 -10.30 -30.26
N ALA A 214 -13.76 -11.39 -29.85
CA ALA A 214 -14.09 -12.76 -30.28
C ALA A 214 -14.86 -13.57 -29.22
N GLY A 215 -15.29 -12.90 -28.13
CA GLY A 215 -15.96 -13.50 -26.99
C GLY A 215 -15.31 -13.12 -25.66
N ARG A 216 -16.12 -13.07 -24.59
CA ARG A 216 -15.62 -12.83 -23.21
C ARG A 216 -14.52 -13.83 -22.83
N ALA A 217 -13.44 -13.31 -22.27
CA ALA A 217 -12.33 -14.12 -21.78
C ALA A 217 -12.69 -14.83 -20.46
N SER A 218 -12.12 -16.02 -20.24
CA SER A 218 -12.09 -16.60 -18.90
C SER A 218 -11.36 -15.67 -17.93
N VAL A 219 -11.77 -15.67 -16.65
CA VAL A 219 -11.13 -14.85 -15.62
C VAL A 219 -9.66 -15.28 -15.43
N PRO A 220 -8.69 -14.36 -15.64
CA PRO A 220 -7.27 -14.69 -15.55
C PRO A 220 -6.76 -14.74 -14.10
N THR A 221 -5.57 -15.30 -13.91
CA THR A 221 -4.78 -15.11 -12.68
C THR A 221 -4.04 -13.78 -12.70
N LEU A 222 -3.70 -13.25 -11.52
CA LEU A 222 -2.94 -12.02 -11.36
C LEU A 222 -1.62 -12.08 -12.16
N GLY A 223 -0.90 -13.21 -12.11
CA GLY A 223 0.34 -13.44 -12.85
C GLY A 223 0.21 -13.29 -14.37
N GLN A 224 -0.96 -13.62 -14.95
CA GLN A 224 -1.21 -13.48 -16.38
C GLN A 224 -1.43 -12.01 -16.80
N VAL A 225 -1.78 -11.15 -15.84
CA VAL A 225 -2.22 -9.77 -16.10
C VAL A 225 -1.35 -8.70 -15.44
N ARG A 226 -0.30 -9.08 -14.71
CA ARG A 226 0.68 -8.11 -14.20
C ARG A 226 1.22 -7.24 -15.34
N GLY A 227 1.28 -5.93 -15.10
CA GLY A 227 1.66 -4.92 -16.08
C GLY A 227 0.62 -4.66 -17.17
N LYS A 228 -0.64 -5.13 -17.01
CA LYS A 228 -1.69 -5.00 -18.03
C LYS A 228 -2.97 -4.34 -17.51
N VAL A 229 -3.71 -3.77 -18.44
CA VAL A 229 -5.11 -3.40 -18.28
C VAL A 229 -5.98 -4.58 -18.72
N VAL A 230 -6.85 -5.04 -17.83
CA VAL A 230 -7.84 -6.08 -18.10
C VAL A 230 -9.19 -5.39 -18.32
N LEU A 231 -9.79 -5.60 -19.49
CA LEU A 231 -11.15 -5.13 -19.71
C LEU A 231 -12.10 -6.04 -18.91
N GLY A 232 -12.81 -5.49 -17.94
CA GLY A 232 -13.83 -6.18 -17.16
C GLY A 232 -15.09 -6.39 -17.98
N SER A 233 -15.61 -5.31 -18.56
CA SER A 233 -16.70 -5.30 -19.53
C SER A 233 -16.58 -4.10 -20.47
N PHE A 234 -17.22 -4.20 -21.65
CA PHE A 234 -17.49 -3.05 -22.52
C PHE A 234 -19.01 -2.83 -22.62
N ASP A 235 -19.55 -2.12 -21.65
CA ASP A 235 -20.97 -1.91 -21.53
C ASP A 235 -21.49 -0.98 -22.63
N SER A 236 -22.69 -1.26 -23.13
CA SER A 236 -23.36 -0.48 -24.18
C SER A 236 -22.58 -0.40 -25.50
N ALA A 237 -21.70 -1.36 -25.80
CA ALA A 237 -21.06 -1.49 -27.12
C ALA A 237 -21.85 -2.38 -28.11
N GLU A 238 -23.07 -2.80 -27.73
CA GLU A 238 -24.02 -3.65 -28.48
C GLU A 238 -23.49 -5.03 -28.94
N THR A 239 -22.45 -5.53 -28.27
CA THR A 239 -22.07 -6.94 -28.31
C THR A 239 -21.61 -7.38 -26.91
N ASP A 240 -21.67 -8.69 -26.67
CA ASP A 240 -21.14 -9.33 -25.47
C ASP A 240 -19.77 -9.99 -25.65
N ASP A 241 -19.04 -9.57 -26.69
CA ASP A 241 -17.79 -10.21 -27.10
C ASP A 241 -16.53 -9.67 -26.39
N TYR A 242 -16.69 -8.70 -25.48
CA TYR A 242 -15.60 -8.03 -24.78
C TYR A 242 -15.64 -8.28 -23.28
N GLY A 243 -14.46 -8.24 -22.66
CA GLY A 243 -14.31 -8.30 -21.21
C GLY A 243 -14.14 -9.72 -20.66
N LEU A 244 -14.48 -9.88 -19.37
CA LEU A 244 -14.37 -11.14 -18.64
C LEU A 244 -15.74 -11.82 -18.50
N LYS A 245 -15.75 -13.14 -18.60
CA LYS A 245 -16.93 -13.95 -18.25
C LYS A 245 -17.30 -13.72 -16.79
N GLY A 246 -18.58 -13.46 -16.55
CA GLY A 246 -19.10 -13.30 -15.20
C GLY A 246 -18.93 -11.93 -14.56
N PHE A 247 -18.35 -10.93 -15.26
CA PHE A 247 -18.08 -9.62 -14.67
C PHE A 247 -19.37 -8.91 -14.19
N ASN A 248 -20.44 -8.98 -14.97
CA ASN A 248 -21.73 -8.35 -14.66
C ASN A 248 -22.77 -9.33 -14.05
N ASP A 249 -22.43 -10.62 -13.86
CA ASP A 249 -23.41 -11.65 -13.50
C ASP A 249 -23.86 -11.55 -12.02
N ARG A 250 -23.00 -11.01 -11.15
CA ARG A 250 -23.23 -10.90 -9.69
C ARG A 250 -22.95 -9.47 -9.22
N GLN A 251 -23.56 -8.53 -9.93
CA GLN A 251 -23.42 -7.12 -9.61
C GLN A 251 -24.51 -6.64 -8.66
N GLU A 252 -24.14 -5.72 -7.78
CA GLU A 252 -25.07 -4.86 -7.07
C GLU A 252 -24.90 -3.43 -7.58
N ASP A 253 -25.93 -2.93 -8.27
CA ASP A 253 -25.92 -1.62 -8.93
C ASP A 253 -27.30 -0.93 -8.83
N ASN A 254 -27.97 -1.03 -7.67
CA ASN A 254 -29.09 -0.14 -7.35
C ASN A 254 -28.54 1.29 -7.24
N TRP A 255 -28.43 1.97 -8.38
CA TRP A 255 -27.81 3.30 -8.50
C TRP A 255 -28.74 4.42 -8.03
N ALA A 256 -30.04 4.15 -7.86
CA ALA A 256 -31.07 5.11 -7.47
C ALA A 256 -31.84 4.76 -6.18
N PRO A 257 -31.13 4.46 -5.07
CA PRO A 257 -31.73 3.99 -3.83
C PRO A 257 -32.62 5.07 -3.19
N GLY A 258 -33.64 4.66 -2.45
CA GLY A 258 -34.50 5.57 -1.69
C GLY A 258 -33.84 6.16 -0.44
N SER A 259 -32.81 5.52 0.12
CA SER A 259 -32.08 5.99 1.30
C SER A 259 -30.67 5.41 1.42
N ILE A 260 -29.82 5.98 2.30
CA ILE A 260 -28.53 5.37 2.70
C ILE A 260 -28.74 3.96 3.25
N GLY A 261 -29.79 3.75 4.06
CA GLY A 261 -30.06 2.46 4.69
C GLY A 261 -30.43 1.36 3.68
N GLU A 262 -31.25 1.70 2.68
CA GLU A 262 -31.57 0.82 1.55
C GLU A 262 -30.29 0.44 0.79
N LYS A 263 -29.51 1.44 0.37
CA LYS A 263 -28.28 1.16 -0.38
C LYS A 263 -27.28 0.35 0.42
N TRP A 264 -27.14 0.65 1.72
CA TRP A 264 -26.28 -0.12 2.60
C TRP A 264 -26.73 -1.58 2.70
N GLY A 265 -28.03 -1.84 2.78
CA GLY A 265 -28.59 -3.19 2.75
C GLY A 265 -28.16 -3.93 1.49
N ASP A 266 -28.36 -3.34 0.31
CA ASP A 266 -28.01 -3.94 -0.97
C ASP A 266 -26.49 -4.23 -1.08
N VAL A 267 -25.66 -3.24 -0.71
CA VAL A 267 -24.19 -3.35 -0.70
C VAL A 267 -23.73 -4.47 0.23
N LYS A 268 -24.24 -4.48 1.46
CA LYS A 268 -23.89 -5.49 2.46
C LYS A 268 -24.27 -6.88 1.98
N ASP A 269 -25.47 -7.04 1.42
CA ASP A 269 -25.96 -8.32 0.93
C ASP A 269 -25.08 -8.87 -0.21
N ASN A 270 -24.61 -8.03 -1.14
CA ASN A 270 -23.72 -8.49 -2.21
C ASN A 270 -22.31 -8.80 -1.71
N VAL A 271 -21.78 -8.01 -0.77
CA VAL A 271 -20.49 -8.29 -0.11
C VAL A 271 -20.56 -9.61 0.66
N ASP A 272 -21.63 -9.87 1.40
CA ASP A 272 -21.81 -11.12 2.15
C ASP A 272 -21.94 -12.33 1.20
N LYS A 273 -22.61 -12.16 0.05
CA LYS A 273 -22.62 -13.17 -1.02
C LYS A 273 -21.24 -13.39 -1.62
N ALA A 274 -20.42 -12.35 -1.78
CA ALA A 274 -19.05 -12.48 -2.26
C ALA A 274 -18.18 -13.26 -1.27
N ILE A 275 -18.33 -13.00 0.03
CA ILE A 275 -17.63 -13.69 1.11
C ILE A 275 -17.99 -15.19 1.14
N ALA A 276 -19.28 -15.51 1.02
CA ALA A 276 -19.77 -16.90 1.05
C ALA A 276 -19.68 -17.62 -0.32
N GLY A 277 -19.46 -16.87 -1.40
CA GLY A 277 -19.55 -17.35 -2.78
C GLY A 277 -18.31 -18.11 -3.26
N SER A 278 -18.42 -18.70 -4.44
CA SER A 278 -17.30 -19.42 -5.08
C SER A 278 -16.15 -18.46 -5.41
N PRO A 279 -14.88 -18.86 -5.19
CA PRO A 279 -13.69 -18.06 -5.55
C PRO A 279 -13.50 -17.88 -7.07
N ASN A 280 -14.27 -18.63 -7.89
CA ASN A 280 -14.25 -18.52 -9.35
C ASN A 280 -15.25 -17.48 -9.89
N ASP A 281 -16.13 -16.98 -9.03
CA ASP A 281 -17.17 -16.05 -9.42
C ASP A 281 -16.71 -14.61 -9.18
N LEU A 282 -16.86 -13.75 -10.19
CA LEU A 282 -16.66 -12.31 -10.04
C LEU A 282 -17.89 -11.70 -9.37
N TYR A 283 -17.63 -10.86 -8.38
CA TYR A 283 -18.62 -10.00 -7.72
C TYR A 283 -18.20 -8.56 -7.92
N VAL A 284 -19.14 -7.70 -8.30
CA VAL A 284 -18.94 -6.27 -8.47
C VAL A 284 -20.00 -5.54 -7.64
N THR A 285 -19.59 -4.83 -6.61
CA THR A 285 -20.51 -4.09 -5.74
C THR A 285 -20.29 -2.60 -5.92
N TYR A 286 -21.30 -1.89 -6.39
CA TYR A 286 -21.30 -0.44 -6.41
C TYR A 286 -21.85 0.07 -5.07
N SER A 287 -21.01 0.69 -4.25
CA SER A 287 -21.45 1.44 -3.06
C SER A 287 -21.93 2.85 -3.39
N SER A 288 -21.72 3.27 -4.65
CA SER A 288 -22.15 4.53 -5.23
C SER A 288 -23.65 4.55 -5.55
N GLY A 289 -24.16 5.76 -5.79
CA GLY A 289 -25.54 5.98 -6.18
C GLY A 289 -25.99 7.41 -5.92
N SER A 290 -27.20 7.75 -6.37
CA SER A 290 -27.81 9.04 -6.12
C SER A 290 -29.32 8.99 -6.29
N LYS A 291 -30.05 9.90 -5.64
CA LYS A 291 -31.49 10.04 -5.82
C LYS A 291 -31.89 11.50 -5.88
N PHE A 292 -32.26 11.97 -7.07
CA PHE A 292 -32.83 13.29 -7.23
C PHE A 292 -34.16 13.43 -6.45
N PRO A 293 -34.41 14.56 -5.75
CA PRO A 293 -33.53 15.73 -5.55
C PRO A 293 -32.71 15.69 -4.24
N ASN A 294 -32.74 14.61 -3.48
CA ASN A 294 -32.37 14.65 -2.05
C ASN A 294 -31.04 13.98 -1.69
N LEU A 295 -30.51 13.07 -2.51
CA LEU A 295 -29.30 12.31 -2.21
C LEU A 295 -28.30 12.44 -3.36
N PHE A 296 -27.41 13.42 -3.25
CA PHE A 296 -26.25 13.53 -4.14
C PHE A 296 -25.27 12.36 -3.88
N PRO A 297 -24.42 11.99 -4.86
CA PRO A 297 -23.35 11.01 -4.68
C PRO A 297 -22.54 11.19 -3.38
N SER A 298 -22.13 12.43 -3.08
CA SER A 298 -21.34 12.73 -1.88
C SER A 298 -22.12 12.54 -0.57
N LEU A 299 -23.44 12.80 -0.55
CA LEU A 299 -24.27 12.56 0.63
C LEU A 299 -24.54 11.07 0.84
N LEU A 300 -24.73 10.30 -0.24
CA LEU A 300 -24.91 8.86 -0.12
C LEU A 300 -23.62 8.19 0.38
N ALA A 301 -22.47 8.56 -0.20
CA ALA A 301 -21.17 8.02 0.16
C ALA A 301 -20.73 8.41 1.57
N GLY A 302 -20.78 9.71 1.89
CA GLY A 302 -20.18 10.29 3.11
C GLY A 302 -21.16 10.65 4.22
N GLY A 303 -22.47 10.67 3.94
CA GLY A 303 -23.49 11.09 4.88
C GLY A 303 -23.56 12.61 5.07
N TRP A 304 -24.11 13.06 6.20
CA TRP A 304 -24.24 14.47 6.54
C TRP A 304 -24.19 14.71 8.05
N TRP A 305 -24.10 15.98 8.43
CA TRP A 305 -24.26 16.43 9.81
C TRP A 305 -25.64 17.04 10.00
N GLU A 306 -26.29 16.71 11.10
CA GLU A 306 -27.57 17.32 11.48
C GLU A 306 -27.62 17.67 12.97
N ASN A 307 -28.38 18.69 13.32
CA ASN A 307 -28.59 19.08 14.70
C ASN A 307 -29.78 18.30 15.29
N ARG A 308 -29.50 17.39 16.22
CA ARG A 308 -30.52 16.67 16.98
C ARG A 308 -30.55 17.22 18.41
N ASN A 309 -31.62 17.95 18.75
CA ASN A 309 -31.85 18.50 20.09
C ASN A 309 -30.68 19.34 20.62
N GLY A 310 -30.06 20.18 19.77
CA GLY A 310 -28.93 21.03 20.14
C GLY A 310 -27.56 20.36 20.02
N VAL A 311 -27.49 19.08 19.63
CA VAL A 311 -26.24 18.33 19.43
C VAL A 311 -26.02 18.04 17.94
N ASN A 312 -24.87 18.45 17.41
CA ASN A 312 -24.46 18.07 16.06
C ASN A 312 -24.13 16.58 16.02
N THR A 313 -24.93 15.81 15.29
CA THR A 313 -24.81 14.36 15.12
C THR A 313 -24.45 14.07 13.68
N GLN A 314 -23.46 13.21 13.47
CA GLN A 314 -23.13 12.69 12.14
C GLN A 314 -24.10 11.57 11.78
N VAL A 315 -24.73 11.67 10.62
CA VAL A 315 -25.41 10.57 9.94
C VAL A 315 -24.39 9.98 8.98
N PRO A 316 -23.82 8.79 9.25
CA PRO A 316 -22.80 8.19 8.40
C PRO A 316 -23.35 7.77 7.04
N GLY A 317 -22.51 7.85 6.02
CA GLY A 317 -22.82 7.38 4.67
C GLY A 317 -22.52 5.89 4.47
N VAL A 318 -22.79 5.41 3.25
CA VAL A 318 -22.56 4.02 2.85
C VAL A 318 -21.08 3.63 3.02
N ASN A 319 -20.14 4.52 2.71
CA ASN A 319 -18.71 4.21 2.79
C ASN A 319 -18.27 3.88 4.23
N TYR A 320 -18.79 4.59 5.23
CA TYR A 320 -18.49 4.31 6.63
C TYR A 320 -19.07 2.97 7.09
N HIS A 321 -20.32 2.69 6.72
CA HIS A 321 -20.96 1.42 7.05
C HIS A 321 -20.22 0.24 6.41
N LEU A 322 -19.82 0.40 5.15
CA LEU A 322 -19.02 -0.58 4.42
C LEU A 322 -17.66 -0.79 5.09
N MET A 323 -16.88 0.26 5.34
CA MET A 323 -15.58 0.15 6.02
C MET A 323 -15.71 -0.58 7.36
N LYS A 324 -16.72 -0.25 8.16
CA LYS A 324 -16.96 -0.91 9.45
C LYS A 324 -17.31 -2.40 9.31
N HIS A 325 -18.11 -2.76 8.32
CA HIS A 325 -18.44 -4.16 8.04
C HIS A 325 -17.21 -4.95 7.59
N LEU A 326 -16.41 -4.38 6.67
CA LEU A 326 -15.16 -4.97 6.20
C LEU A 326 -14.18 -5.20 7.37
N ASN A 327 -13.97 -4.19 8.22
CA ASN A 327 -13.09 -4.28 9.39
C ASN A 327 -13.50 -5.36 10.43
N THR A 328 -14.71 -5.90 10.34
CA THR A 328 -15.23 -6.93 11.25
C THR A 328 -15.55 -8.24 10.55
N SER A 329 -15.26 -8.36 9.27
CA SER A 329 -15.49 -9.55 8.45
C SER A 329 -14.17 -10.09 7.90
N ALA A 330 -14.21 -11.29 7.34
CA ALA A 330 -13.08 -11.95 6.73
C ALA A 330 -13.50 -12.63 5.43
N GLY A 331 -12.53 -12.95 4.57
CA GLY A 331 -12.77 -13.56 3.26
C GLY A 331 -12.90 -12.55 2.13
N ARG A 332 -12.91 -13.03 0.89
CA ARG A 332 -12.90 -12.21 -0.32
C ARG A 332 -14.21 -11.44 -0.51
N VAL A 333 -14.14 -10.13 -0.76
CA VAL A 333 -15.31 -9.26 -0.98
C VAL A 333 -15.56 -8.86 -2.44
N GLY A 334 -14.66 -9.24 -3.35
CA GLY A 334 -14.78 -8.94 -4.79
C GLY A 334 -14.35 -7.51 -5.14
N ILE A 335 -14.85 -7.00 -6.27
CA ILE A 335 -14.55 -5.64 -6.74
C ILE A 335 -15.56 -4.70 -6.11
N ILE A 336 -15.09 -3.64 -5.44
CA ILE A 336 -15.95 -2.65 -4.80
C ILE A 336 -15.76 -1.29 -5.47
N MET A 337 -16.76 -0.83 -6.21
CA MET A 337 -16.75 0.47 -6.90
C MET A 337 -17.38 1.53 -5.99
N THR A 338 -16.61 2.58 -5.69
CA THR A 338 -16.96 3.57 -4.66
C THR A 338 -16.98 5.00 -5.21
N ASP A 339 -17.80 5.85 -4.60
CA ASP A 339 -17.73 7.31 -4.75
C ASP A 339 -16.95 7.90 -3.58
N PHE A 340 -16.02 8.83 -3.86
CA PHE A 340 -15.18 9.51 -2.87
C PHE A 340 -14.59 8.58 -1.79
N PRO A 341 -13.91 7.47 -2.14
CA PRO A 341 -13.34 6.57 -1.14
C PRO A 341 -12.35 7.29 -0.22
N GLY A 342 -12.38 6.93 1.06
CA GLY A 342 -11.33 7.26 2.01
C GLY A 342 -10.28 6.16 2.12
N TRP A 343 -9.09 6.52 2.61
CA TRP A 343 -7.93 5.65 2.75
C TRP A 343 -8.21 4.41 3.62
N GLY A 344 -9.04 4.57 4.66
CA GLY A 344 -9.44 3.49 5.57
C GLY A 344 -10.33 2.47 4.88
N LEU A 345 -11.26 2.93 4.03
CA LEU A 345 -12.09 2.03 3.22
C LEU A 345 -11.27 1.31 2.16
N VAL A 346 -10.36 2.01 1.47
CA VAL A 346 -9.46 1.39 0.48
C VAL A 346 -8.61 0.30 1.12
N ASN A 347 -8.00 0.59 2.28
CA ASN A 347 -7.22 -0.40 3.02
C ASN A 347 -8.08 -1.57 3.50
N ALA A 348 -9.28 -1.31 4.02
CA ALA A 348 -10.18 -2.38 4.45
C ALA A 348 -10.47 -3.36 3.31
N ILE A 349 -10.71 -2.88 2.08
CA ILE A 349 -10.90 -3.74 0.89
C ILE A 349 -9.62 -4.52 0.55
N ILE A 350 -8.45 -3.86 0.58
CA ILE A 350 -7.16 -4.50 0.28
C ILE A 350 -6.85 -5.62 1.29
N ASP A 351 -7.11 -5.39 2.58
CA ASP A 351 -6.82 -6.34 3.66
C ASP A 351 -7.60 -7.67 3.52
N HIS A 352 -8.73 -7.66 2.80
CA HIS A 352 -9.47 -8.87 2.41
C HIS A 352 -8.76 -9.73 1.35
N ASN A 353 -7.51 -9.43 0.99
CA ASN A 353 -6.64 -10.31 0.20
C ASN A 353 -5.65 -11.12 1.04
N GLY A 354 -5.67 -11.01 2.38
CA GLY A 354 -4.68 -11.65 3.27
C GLY A 354 -4.51 -13.17 3.08
N ASP A 355 -5.55 -13.87 2.61
CA ASP A 355 -5.49 -15.31 2.29
C ASP A 355 -4.69 -15.61 1.02
N ASN A 356 -4.60 -14.64 0.10
CA ASN A 356 -3.92 -14.75 -1.19
C ASN A 356 -2.53 -14.10 -1.19
N GLU A 357 -2.09 -13.48 -0.09
CA GLU A 357 -0.81 -12.81 -0.07
C GLU A 357 0.36 -13.79 -0.32
N VAL A 358 1.34 -13.43 -1.18
CA VAL A 358 2.68 -14.03 -1.21
C VAL A 358 3.35 -13.59 0.06
N LYS A 359 3.33 -14.48 1.02
CA LYS A 359 3.93 -14.13 2.27
C LYS A 359 5.46 -14.58 2.15
N GLY A 360 6.38 -13.63 1.83
CA GLY A 360 7.83 -13.64 2.26
C GLY A 360 9.03 -13.33 1.31
N GLY A 361 9.85 -12.29 1.64
CA GLY A 361 11.33 -12.33 1.45
C GLY A 361 12.14 -11.02 1.19
N GLN A 362 13.13 -10.66 2.02
CA GLN A 362 14.17 -9.63 1.75
C GLN A 362 15.59 -10.15 2.08
N ARG A 363 16.60 -9.86 1.25
CA ARG A 363 17.96 -10.44 1.40
C ARG A 363 18.65 -10.15 2.73
N SER A 364 18.25 -9.10 3.45
CA SER A 364 18.78 -8.77 4.78
C SER A 364 17.89 -9.26 5.93
N ILE A 365 16.76 -9.89 5.62
CA ILE A 365 15.87 -10.56 6.57
C ILE A 365 16.14 -12.06 6.54
N TRP A 366 16.29 -12.62 7.73
CA TRP A 366 16.64 -14.01 7.99
C TRP A 366 15.61 -14.67 8.90
N LEU A 367 15.18 -15.85 8.49
CA LEU A 367 14.39 -16.76 9.30
C LEU A 367 15.33 -17.57 10.18
N VAL A 368 15.21 -17.42 11.50
CA VAL A 368 16.01 -18.20 12.47
C VAL A 368 15.16 -19.36 12.97
N ASN A 369 15.52 -20.57 12.60
CA ASN A 369 14.74 -21.78 12.90
C ASN A 369 15.14 -22.40 14.26
N PRO A 370 14.29 -23.25 14.85
CA PRO A 370 14.59 -23.94 16.12
C PRO A 370 15.85 -24.81 16.08
N ASP A 371 16.21 -25.32 14.89
CA ASP A 371 17.43 -26.10 14.64
C ASP A 371 18.71 -25.24 14.52
N LYS A 372 18.59 -23.93 14.79
CA LYS A 372 19.65 -22.91 14.74
C LYS A 372 20.13 -22.56 13.32
N THR A 373 19.39 -22.95 12.29
CA THR A 373 19.67 -22.51 10.92
C THR A 373 19.14 -21.10 10.67
N TYR A 374 19.89 -20.32 9.88
CA TYR A 374 19.53 -18.98 9.46
C TYR A 374 19.23 -19.04 7.97
N ASN A 375 17.94 -19.12 7.60
CA ASN A 375 17.47 -19.21 6.23
C ASN A 375 17.18 -17.80 5.68
N ASN A 376 17.71 -17.48 4.51
CA ASN A 376 17.46 -16.19 3.88
C ASN A 376 16.00 -16.11 3.44
N SER A 377 15.36 -14.99 3.75
CA SER A 377 13.95 -14.86 3.43
C SER A 377 13.67 -14.60 1.96
N GLN A 378 14.57 -13.95 1.22
CA GLN A 378 14.43 -13.70 -0.23
C GLN A 378 14.88 -14.89 -1.06
N TYR A 379 16.02 -15.49 -0.72
CA TYR A 379 16.55 -16.64 -1.42
C TYR A 379 16.09 -17.91 -0.70
N GLN A 380 14.92 -18.40 -1.11
CA GLN A 380 14.32 -19.60 -0.54
C GLN A 380 15.31 -20.78 -0.54
N ASP A 381 15.27 -21.57 0.53
CA ASP A 381 16.15 -22.72 0.73
C ASP A 381 17.65 -22.35 0.72
N ARG A 382 18.03 -21.18 1.26
CA ARG A 382 19.45 -20.80 1.40
C ARG A 382 19.79 -20.49 2.85
N CYS A 383 20.60 -21.36 3.44
CA CYS A 383 21.05 -21.24 4.81
C CYS A 383 22.45 -20.64 4.89
N MET A 384 22.68 -19.74 5.85
CA MET A 384 24.01 -19.25 6.20
C MET A 384 24.85 -20.36 6.81
N VAL A 385 26.08 -20.53 6.33
CA VAL A 385 26.99 -21.60 6.76
C VAL A 385 28.41 -21.10 7.00
N ARG A 386 29.12 -21.78 7.91
CA ARG A 386 30.58 -21.72 7.97
C ARG A 386 31.14 -22.33 6.69
N GLY A 387 31.69 -21.46 5.85
CA GLY A 387 32.29 -21.79 4.57
C GLY A 387 33.77 -22.19 4.71
N PRO A 388 34.53 -22.12 3.61
CA PRO A 388 35.94 -22.52 3.57
C PRO A 388 36.80 -21.84 4.63
N GLU A 389 37.68 -22.61 5.26
CA GLU A 389 38.69 -22.14 6.22
C GLU A 389 39.75 -21.29 5.50
N PHE A 390 40.30 -20.29 6.18
CA PHE A 390 41.40 -19.49 5.61
C PHE A 390 42.71 -20.29 5.54
N ASP A 391 42.92 -21.20 6.49
CA ASP A 391 44.11 -22.02 6.61
C ASP A 391 43.83 -23.30 7.43
N SER A 392 44.84 -24.16 7.58
CA SER A 392 44.75 -25.43 8.30
C SER A 392 44.55 -25.30 9.82
N SER A 393 44.68 -24.10 10.40
CA SER A 393 44.48 -23.86 11.84
C SER A 393 43.01 -23.90 12.23
N LYS A 394 42.10 -23.78 11.26
CA LYS A 394 40.64 -23.77 11.46
C LYS A 394 40.17 -22.69 12.44
N ASN A 395 40.98 -21.65 12.62
CA ASN A 395 40.64 -20.55 13.51
C ASN A 395 39.60 -19.62 12.91
N GLY A 396 39.57 -19.51 11.58
CA GLY A 396 38.54 -18.80 10.86
C GLY A 396 38.39 -19.19 9.41
N GLY A 397 37.36 -18.64 8.79
CA GLY A 397 37.03 -18.89 7.40
C GLY A 397 35.88 -18.02 6.93
N LEU A 398 35.56 -18.13 5.64
CA LEU A 398 34.48 -17.35 5.03
C LEU A 398 33.12 -17.77 5.58
N VAL A 399 32.20 -16.81 5.66
CA VAL A 399 30.76 -17.10 5.78
C VAL A 399 30.19 -17.16 4.37
N THR A 400 29.47 -18.24 4.09
CA THR A 400 28.85 -18.50 2.79
C THR A 400 27.42 -18.97 2.99
N GLN A 401 26.75 -19.28 1.90
CA GLN A 401 25.41 -19.85 1.90
C GLN A 401 25.39 -21.18 1.15
N ARG A 402 24.52 -22.10 1.57
CA ARG A 402 24.23 -23.37 0.89
C ARG A 402 22.74 -23.69 0.98
N ALA A 403 22.29 -24.69 0.22
CA ALA A 403 20.95 -25.23 0.36
C ALA A 403 20.68 -25.59 1.83
N CYS A 404 19.50 -25.27 2.35
CA CYS A 404 19.14 -25.69 3.70
C CYS A 404 19.00 -27.21 3.73
N GLN A 405 19.37 -27.83 4.86
CA GLN A 405 19.33 -29.29 5.00
C GLN A 405 18.31 -29.66 6.06
N SER A 406 17.52 -30.71 5.81
CA SER A 406 16.51 -31.22 6.76
C SER A 406 17.13 -31.72 8.08
N SER A 407 18.39 -32.16 8.03
CA SER A 407 19.23 -32.42 9.20
C SER A 407 20.48 -31.54 9.10
N PRO A 408 20.42 -30.28 9.59
CA PRO A 408 21.48 -29.33 9.37
C PRO A 408 22.75 -29.70 10.14
N PRO A 409 23.91 -29.84 9.47
CA PRO A 409 25.15 -30.12 10.15
C PRO A 409 25.61 -28.89 10.95
N SER A 410 26.59 -29.09 11.83
CA SER A 410 27.10 -28.03 12.71
C SER A 410 27.54 -26.76 11.96
N SER A 411 27.96 -26.88 10.70
CA SER A 411 28.32 -25.73 9.85
C SER A 411 27.17 -24.78 9.55
N HIS A 412 25.90 -25.19 9.66
CA HIS A 412 24.72 -24.37 9.38
C HIS A 412 24.15 -23.67 10.62
N GLN A 413 24.69 -23.97 11.80
CA GLN A 413 24.08 -23.60 13.08
C GLN A 413 24.74 -22.38 13.71
N TRP A 414 23.92 -21.37 14.04
CA TRP A 414 24.33 -20.10 14.61
C TRP A 414 23.41 -19.67 15.76
N VAL A 415 23.93 -18.96 16.76
CA VAL A 415 23.19 -18.54 17.95
C VAL A 415 23.59 -17.13 18.37
N ALA A 416 22.60 -16.25 18.53
CA ALA A 416 22.81 -14.95 19.16
C ALA A 416 23.03 -15.14 20.67
N THR A 417 24.20 -14.73 21.17
CA THR A 417 24.62 -14.90 22.55
C THR A 417 25.08 -13.56 23.11
N LYS A 418 24.60 -13.20 24.31
CA LYS A 418 25.13 -12.03 25.01
C LYS A 418 26.62 -12.25 25.32
N PRO A 419 27.49 -11.25 25.14
CA PRO A 419 28.86 -11.34 25.61
C PRO A 419 28.91 -11.60 27.11
N ASP A 420 29.72 -12.57 27.53
CA ASP A 420 29.93 -12.98 28.92
C ASP A 420 31.15 -12.31 29.55
N THR A 421 32.04 -11.76 28.73
CA THR A 421 33.31 -11.15 29.17
C THR A 421 33.27 -9.63 29.30
N PHE A 422 32.19 -8.95 28.88
CA PHE A 422 31.99 -7.50 29.05
C PHE A 422 30.52 -7.10 28.84
N ASP A 423 30.14 -5.90 29.31
CA ASP A 423 28.81 -5.33 29.04
C ASP A 423 28.66 -4.97 27.56
N GLY A 424 27.90 -5.79 26.84
CA GLY A 424 27.67 -5.66 25.40
C GLY A 424 26.77 -4.49 24.98
N LYS A 425 26.33 -3.60 25.88
CA LYS A 425 25.48 -2.44 25.55
C LYS A 425 24.27 -2.79 24.67
N GLY A 426 23.60 -3.91 24.95
CA GLY A 426 22.44 -4.37 24.19
C GLY A 426 22.74 -5.10 22.87
N HIS A 427 24.00 -5.37 22.55
CA HIS A 427 24.41 -6.13 21.36
C HIS A 427 24.74 -7.58 21.67
N PHE A 428 24.79 -8.40 20.61
CA PHE A 428 25.01 -9.84 20.66
C PHE A 428 26.19 -10.27 19.80
N TRP A 429 26.85 -11.34 20.21
CA TRP A 429 27.63 -12.17 19.30
C TRP A 429 26.72 -13.14 18.56
N ILE A 430 26.92 -13.29 17.25
CA ILE A 430 26.29 -14.39 16.50
C ILE A 430 27.31 -15.52 16.41
N LYS A 431 27.23 -16.50 17.33
CA LYS A 431 28.18 -17.60 17.47
C LYS A 431 27.78 -18.79 16.60
N ALA A 432 28.71 -19.29 15.80
CA ALA A 432 28.57 -20.57 15.13
C ALA A 432 28.73 -21.73 16.14
N SER A 433 28.24 -22.92 15.81
CA SER A 433 28.29 -24.10 16.70
C SER A 433 29.69 -24.52 17.20
N ASN A 434 30.77 -24.13 16.52
CA ASN A 434 32.16 -24.35 16.97
C ASN A 434 32.66 -23.26 17.94
N GLY A 435 31.77 -22.37 18.41
CA GLY A 435 32.08 -21.31 19.37
C GLY A 435 32.69 -20.04 18.76
N LYS A 436 32.87 -19.96 17.44
CA LYS A 436 33.44 -18.81 16.74
C LYS A 436 32.35 -17.78 16.40
N CYS A 437 32.70 -16.50 16.36
CA CYS A 437 31.78 -15.39 16.13
C CYS A 437 31.70 -15.02 14.65
N LEU A 438 30.53 -14.53 14.23
CA LEU A 438 30.32 -13.85 12.95
C LEU A 438 30.98 -12.47 13.00
N THR A 439 31.91 -12.24 12.08
CA THR A 439 32.83 -11.11 12.14
C THR A 439 32.84 -10.34 10.83
N MET A 440 32.76 -9.03 10.96
CA MET A 440 33.07 -8.09 9.90
C MET A 440 34.60 -7.93 9.78
N PRO A 441 35.22 -8.02 8.59
CA PRO A 441 36.63 -7.72 8.41
C PRO A 441 37.03 -6.37 9.00
N TYR A 442 37.92 -6.43 9.98
CA TYR A 442 38.59 -5.25 10.51
C TYR A 442 39.78 -4.92 9.60
N ASN A 443 39.87 -3.66 9.16
CA ASN A 443 40.93 -3.17 8.29
C ASN A 443 41.45 -1.83 8.82
N ASP A 444 42.28 -1.88 9.86
CA ASP A 444 43.00 -0.73 10.43
C ASP A 444 42.11 0.49 10.72
N GLY A 445 40.87 0.25 11.15
CA GLY A 445 39.89 1.29 11.49
C GLY A 445 39.07 1.84 10.32
N VAL A 446 39.29 1.40 9.07
CA VAL A 446 38.44 1.76 7.92
C VAL A 446 37.17 0.91 7.91
N THR A 447 36.02 1.56 8.05
CA THR A 447 34.71 0.90 8.06
C THR A 447 34.43 0.21 6.71
N PRO A 448 34.14 -1.11 6.67
CA PRO A 448 33.87 -1.81 5.43
C PRO A 448 32.54 -1.39 4.80
N LYS A 449 32.50 -1.36 3.47
CA LYS A 449 31.33 -0.94 2.68
C LYS A 449 30.29 -2.06 2.49
N ALA A 450 29.11 -1.71 1.98
CA ALA A 450 28.12 -2.66 1.50
C ALA A 450 28.72 -3.61 0.43
N GLY A 451 28.26 -4.86 0.41
CA GLY A 451 28.82 -5.94 -0.40
C GLY A 451 30.08 -6.61 0.17
N THR A 452 30.60 -6.15 1.31
CA THR A 452 31.76 -6.80 1.97
C THR A 452 31.36 -8.16 2.51
N GLN A 453 32.15 -9.19 2.20
CA GLN A 453 31.93 -10.56 2.65
C GLN A 453 32.33 -10.74 4.11
N LEU A 454 31.51 -11.48 4.86
CA LEU A 454 31.74 -11.79 6.27
C LEU A 454 32.58 -13.06 6.44
N PHE A 455 33.15 -13.21 7.62
CA PHE A 455 33.84 -14.43 8.04
C PHE A 455 33.44 -14.84 9.46
N TRP A 456 33.88 -16.03 9.85
CA TRP A 456 33.81 -16.50 11.22
C TRP A 456 35.21 -16.55 11.84
N TRP A 457 35.36 -16.11 13.09
CA TRP A 457 36.66 -15.94 13.78
C TRP A 457 36.52 -16.19 15.29
N PRO A 458 37.59 -16.41 16.08
CA PRO A 458 37.47 -16.45 17.54
C PRO A 458 36.82 -15.18 18.07
N CYS A 459 35.87 -15.36 18.99
CA CYS A 459 35.17 -14.26 19.62
C CYS A 459 36.16 -13.40 20.41
N GLU A 460 36.13 -12.08 20.21
CA GLU A 460 36.99 -11.15 20.94
C GLU A 460 36.52 -11.00 22.38
N THR A 461 37.34 -11.37 23.35
CA THR A 461 36.95 -11.40 24.77
C THR A 461 37.44 -10.21 25.59
N ARG A 462 38.41 -9.44 25.07
CA ARG A 462 39.14 -8.43 25.84
C ARG A 462 38.55 -7.02 25.77
N TRP A 463 37.79 -6.68 24.73
CA TRP A 463 37.18 -5.36 24.55
C TRP A 463 35.93 -5.44 23.66
N PHE A 464 35.10 -4.39 23.71
CA PHE A 464 33.94 -4.23 22.85
C PHE A 464 34.38 -3.96 21.40
N SER A 465 34.37 -5.00 20.56
CA SER A 465 34.72 -4.90 19.15
C SER A 465 33.48 -4.77 18.28
N GLY A 466 33.19 -3.56 17.80
CA GLY A 466 32.00 -3.29 16.99
C GLY A 466 31.88 -4.17 15.74
N SER A 467 32.98 -4.75 15.25
CA SER A 467 33.01 -5.64 14.09
C SER A 467 32.36 -7.01 14.34
N GLN A 468 32.30 -7.46 15.60
CA GLN A 468 31.69 -8.74 16.01
C GLN A 468 30.37 -8.54 16.76
N MET A 469 29.94 -7.30 16.95
CA MET A 469 28.75 -6.96 17.72
C MET A 469 27.59 -6.65 16.80
N TRP A 470 26.48 -7.34 17.04
CA TRP A 470 25.29 -7.29 16.20
C TRP A 470 24.08 -6.88 17.03
N GLU A 471 23.34 -5.92 16.53
CA GLU A 471 21.99 -5.63 16.99
C GLU A 471 21.03 -6.60 16.31
N VAL A 472 20.24 -7.30 17.11
CA VAL A 472 19.25 -8.26 16.63
C VAL A 472 17.91 -7.56 16.58
N MET A 473 17.49 -7.14 15.39
CA MET A 473 16.23 -6.44 15.21
C MET A 473 15.14 -7.44 14.79
N PRO A 474 14.10 -7.64 15.59
CA PRO A 474 12.99 -8.51 15.20
C PRO A 474 12.17 -7.86 14.08
N THR A 475 11.66 -8.69 13.18
CA THR A 475 10.68 -8.34 12.15
C THR A 475 9.75 -9.53 11.91
N LYS A 476 8.77 -9.37 11.02
CA LYS A 476 7.85 -10.44 10.62
C LYS A 476 8.03 -10.71 9.15
N LEU A 477 8.30 -11.96 8.82
CA LEU A 477 8.24 -12.40 7.43
C LEU A 477 6.87 -13.00 7.18
N ALA A 478 6.19 -12.43 6.21
CA ALA A 478 5.07 -13.05 5.55
C ALA A 478 5.48 -14.52 5.14
N THR A 479 4.67 -15.57 5.37
CA THR A 479 4.76 -16.98 4.84
C THR A 479 3.71 -17.49 3.78
N ALA A 480 3.06 -18.66 3.87
CA ALA A 480 1.84 -18.94 3.08
C ALA A 480 0.61 -18.95 4.01
N ASN A 481 0.86 -19.13 5.31
CA ASN A 481 -0.15 -19.42 6.32
C ASN A 481 -0.20 -18.33 7.42
N GLY A 482 0.43 -17.18 7.21
CA GLY A 482 0.52 -16.09 8.19
C GLY A 482 1.87 -15.40 8.13
N SER A 483 2.38 -14.92 9.25
CA SER A 483 3.75 -14.43 9.38
C SER A 483 4.55 -15.31 10.33
N ARG A 484 5.86 -15.42 10.11
CA ARG A 484 6.79 -16.06 11.04
C ARG A 484 7.80 -15.03 11.56
N PRO A 485 8.26 -15.15 12.82
CA PRO A 485 9.34 -14.32 13.33
C PRO A 485 10.54 -14.39 12.40
N ALA A 486 11.09 -13.22 12.11
CA ALA A 486 12.30 -13.07 11.32
C ALA A 486 13.15 -11.98 11.95
N TYR A 487 14.40 -11.90 11.51
CA TYR A 487 15.36 -10.98 12.09
C TYR A 487 16.21 -10.37 11.00
N TRP A 488 16.67 -9.17 11.25
CA TRP A 488 17.72 -8.54 10.50
C TRP A 488 18.77 -8.08 11.51
N PHE A 489 20.03 -8.25 11.14
CA PHE A 489 21.14 -8.12 12.08
C PHE A 489 21.99 -6.94 11.64
N ARG A 490 21.96 -5.83 12.40
CA ARG A 490 22.76 -4.65 12.09
C ARG A 490 24.11 -4.73 12.81
N ASN A 491 25.19 -4.61 12.07
CA ASN A 491 26.52 -4.56 12.65
C ASN A 491 26.75 -3.22 13.36
N ASN A 492 27.26 -3.26 14.58
CA ASN A 492 27.45 -2.06 15.40
C ASN A 492 28.50 -1.10 14.81
N TRP A 493 29.54 -1.62 14.14
CA TRP A 493 30.58 -0.76 13.57
C TRP A 493 30.17 -0.12 12.24
N THR A 494 29.54 -0.89 11.35
CA THR A 494 29.24 -0.43 9.99
C THR A 494 27.85 0.18 9.84
N ASN A 495 26.92 -0.08 10.77
CA ASN A 495 25.48 0.21 10.63
C ASN A 495 24.80 -0.46 9.42
N LEU A 496 25.45 -1.46 8.83
CA LEU A 496 24.92 -2.25 7.73
C LEU A 496 24.38 -3.59 8.24
N CYS A 497 23.46 -4.17 7.49
CA CYS A 497 22.75 -5.38 7.87
C CYS A 497 23.35 -6.62 7.21
N LEU A 498 23.40 -7.72 7.96
CA LEU A 498 23.71 -9.05 7.44
C LEU A 498 22.82 -9.37 6.24
N SER A 499 23.43 -9.71 5.12
CA SER A 499 22.76 -9.85 3.84
C SER A 499 23.39 -10.97 3.01
N MET A 500 22.85 -11.18 1.82
CA MET A 500 23.44 -12.06 0.81
C MET A 500 23.87 -11.25 -0.41
N ASP A 501 25.01 -11.63 -0.98
CA ASP A 501 25.49 -11.06 -2.23
C ASP A 501 24.55 -11.52 -3.37
N PRO A 502 23.80 -10.61 -4.01
CA PRO A 502 22.87 -10.97 -5.06
C PRO A 502 23.57 -11.65 -6.25
N ALA A 503 24.85 -11.31 -6.53
CA ALA A 503 25.58 -11.87 -7.65
C ALA A 503 25.96 -13.35 -7.45
N THR A 504 25.95 -13.83 -6.20
CA THR A 504 26.34 -15.20 -5.85
C THR A 504 25.28 -15.96 -5.06
N ALA A 505 24.14 -15.34 -4.75
CA ALA A 505 23.06 -15.89 -3.93
C ALA A 505 22.40 -17.18 -4.49
N SER A 506 22.44 -17.40 -5.81
CA SER A 506 21.92 -18.62 -6.42
C SER A 506 22.91 -19.78 -6.47
N LYS A 507 24.20 -19.52 -6.19
CA LYS A 507 25.29 -20.51 -6.32
C LYS A 507 25.62 -21.16 -4.99
N SER A 508 25.81 -22.48 -4.95
CA SER A 508 26.32 -23.13 -3.73
C SER A 508 27.67 -22.53 -3.32
N GLY A 509 27.80 -22.11 -2.06
CA GLY A 509 28.97 -21.37 -1.57
C GLY A 509 28.94 -19.88 -1.88
N GLY A 510 27.78 -19.32 -2.26
CA GLY A 510 27.59 -17.89 -2.45
C GLY A 510 27.96 -17.06 -1.22
N LYS A 511 28.29 -15.79 -1.43
CA LYS A 511 28.82 -14.93 -0.37
C LYS A 511 27.70 -14.44 0.53
N VAL A 512 27.95 -14.52 1.83
CA VAL A 512 27.18 -13.78 2.84
C VAL A 512 27.92 -12.47 3.09
N THR A 513 27.21 -11.37 2.93
CA THR A 513 27.77 -10.01 2.93
C THR A 513 27.04 -9.12 3.92
N GLN A 514 27.45 -7.86 4.01
CA GLN A 514 26.63 -6.81 4.60
C GLN A 514 26.05 -5.91 3.52
N ASP A 515 24.92 -5.27 3.78
CA ASP A 515 24.35 -4.26 2.89
C ASP A 515 23.48 -3.26 3.65
N VAL A 516 22.96 -2.26 2.95
CA VAL A 516 22.02 -1.29 3.50
C VAL A 516 20.87 -2.02 4.17
N CYS A 517 20.65 -1.66 5.42
CA CYS A 517 19.53 -2.11 6.23
C CYS A 517 18.20 -1.69 5.55
N PRO A 518 17.19 -2.58 5.38
CA PRO A 518 15.85 -2.17 4.96
C PRO A 518 15.32 -0.97 5.77
N ARG A 519 14.46 -0.17 5.15
CA ARG A 519 13.82 0.96 5.82
C ARG A 519 12.58 0.52 6.56
#